data_AF-A0A0M9YTE6-F1
#
_entry.id   AF-A0A0M9YTE6-F1
#
_cell.length_a   1.000
_cell.length_b   1.000
_cell.length_c   1.000
_cell.angle_alpha   90.00
_cell.angle_beta   90.00
_cell.angle_gamma   90.00
#
_symmetry.space_group_name_H-M   'P 1'
#
loop_
_entity.id
_entity.type
_entity.pdbx_description
1 polymer ?
#
loop_
_entity_poly.entity_id
_entity_poly.type
_entity_poly.pdbx_seq_one_letter_code
_entity_poly.pdbx_strand_id
1 'polypeptide(L)'
;MDFSVGALQRFALGLDSGTKAAVSLVLGSARDLDLVPTWEYDCVVLNSVLQYFPDTAYVSDVLLKASRLLQPNGVLFLGDVRHQSLVTTHHLWRAWLSSPDDMAARTARDEAARRAQSDREWCAAPADLEELLRSVTGARHMETHLKDGRHPTEMNLFRYDVVGYFGTGRPLIQPTVWFDWSPGLLSRFSWAGAEPVGIRGVPNSRIASMVDAAANLESASPVERMGKLRAGRGDAEPGDALSALRRLAEEHQGALVTNWAADRSGETLDLALVPPSAAADPGPVLVQWGRPEQ
;
A
#
# COMPACT_ATOMS: atom_id res chain seq x y z
N MET A 1 -16.72 0.07 -16.17
CA MET A 1 -17.54 -1.16 -16.10
C MET A 1 -18.02 -1.31 -14.67
N ASP A 2 -19.29 -1.65 -14.45
CA ASP A 2 -19.85 -1.85 -13.10
C ASP A 2 -21.02 -2.83 -13.19
N PHE A 3 -21.26 -3.64 -12.15
CA PHE A 3 -22.38 -4.57 -12.10
C PHE A 3 -23.69 -3.87 -11.67
N SER A 4 -23.58 -2.68 -11.08
CA SER A 4 -24.69 -1.86 -10.63
C SER A 4 -25.24 -0.99 -11.75
N VAL A 5 -26.42 -1.38 -12.26
CA VAL A 5 -27.20 -0.58 -13.23
C VAL A 5 -27.40 0.86 -12.71
N GLY A 6 -27.71 1.01 -11.42
CA GLY A 6 -27.95 2.31 -10.82
C GLY A 6 -26.70 3.20 -10.77
N ALA A 7 -25.51 2.61 -10.52
CA ALA A 7 -24.26 3.35 -10.57
C ALA A 7 -23.96 3.85 -11.98
N LEU A 8 -24.10 2.98 -12.99
CA LEU A 8 -23.88 3.35 -14.40
C LEU A 8 -24.85 4.42 -14.87
N GLN A 9 -26.13 4.32 -14.52
CA GLN A 9 -27.13 5.34 -14.88
C GLN A 9 -26.80 6.70 -14.24
N ARG A 10 -26.47 6.73 -12.94
CA ARG A 10 -26.08 7.97 -12.26
C ARG A 10 -24.83 8.59 -12.89
N PHE A 11 -23.83 7.76 -13.20
CA PHE A 11 -22.63 8.23 -13.89
C PHE A 11 -22.98 8.83 -15.26
N ALA A 12 -23.73 8.09 -16.10
CA ALA A 12 -24.14 8.55 -17.43
C ALA A 12 -24.92 9.88 -17.41
N LEU A 13 -25.79 10.09 -16.41
CA LEU A 13 -26.54 11.33 -16.25
C LEU A 13 -25.65 12.51 -15.88
N GLY A 14 -24.57 12.27 -15.13
CA GLY A 14 -23.62 13.30 -14.68
C GLY A 14 -22.59 13.74 -15.72
N LEU A 15 -22.44 13.01 -16.84
CA LEU A 15 -21.47 13.36 -17.88
C LEU A 15 -21.97 14.49 -18.80
N ASP A 16 -21.07 15.42 -19.13
CA ASP A 16 -21.26 16.39 -20.20
C ASP A 16 -21.22 15.71 -21.58
N SER A 17 -21.66 16.44 -22.61
CA SER A 17 -21.78 15.92 -23.97
C SER A 17 -20.45 15.48 -24.59
N GLY A 18 -19.35 16.16 -24.27
CA GLY A 18 -18.02 15.83 -24.77
C GLY A 18 -17.50 14.53 -24.16
N THR A 19 -17.63 14.39 -22.83
CA THR A 19 -17.23 13.17 -22.12
C THR A 19 -18.08 11.97 -22.53
N LYS A 20 -19.39 12.14 -22.77
CA LYS A 20 -20.26 11.06 -23.28
C LYS A 20 -19.79 10.47 -24.61
N ALA A 21 -19.18 11.28 -25.47
CA ALA A 21 -18.66 10.81 -26.75
C ALA A 21 -17.35 10.01 -26.61
N ALA A 22 -16.63 10.19 -25.49
CA ALA A 22 -15.33 9.57 -25.23
C ALA A 22 -15.37 8.39 -24.26
N VAL A 23 -16.52 8.09 -23.63
CA VAL A 23 -16.65 7.08 -22.58
C VAL A 23 -17.61 5.97 -22.99
N SER A 24 -17.18 4.72 -22.82
CA SER A 24 -18.05 3.54 -22.92
C SER A 24 -18.37 2.98 -21.53
N LEU A 25 -19.65 2.79 -21.25
CA LEU A 25 -20.14 2.19 -20.00
C LEU A 25 -20.61 0.76 -20.26
N VAL A 26 -19.98 -0.19 -19.58
CA VAL A 26 -20.28 -1.62 -19.71
C VAL A 26 -20.91 -2.12 -18.41
N LEU A 27 -22.09 -2.74 -18.51
CA LEU A 27 -22.75 -3.42 -17.41
C LEU A 27 -22.17 -4.83 -17.27
N GLY A 28 -21.52 -5.11 -16.14
CA GLY A 28 -20.94 -6.41 -15.86
C GLY A 28 -20.05 -6.39 -14.62
N SER A 29 -19.72 -7.57 -14.10
CA SER A 29 -18.81 -7.74 -12.96
C SER A 29 -17.35 -7.79 -13.40
N ALA A 30 -16.41 -7.74 -12.45
CA ALA A 30 -14.98 -7.93 -12.75
C ALA A 30 -14.65 -9.29 -13.39
N ARG A 31 -15.54 -10.30 -13.31
CA ARG A 31 -15.37 -11.57 -14.04
C ARG A 31 -15.69 -11.46 -15.52
N ASP A 32 -16.48 -10.48 -15.90
CA ASP A 32 -16.98 -10.31 -17.27
C ASP A 32 -16.10 -9.35 -18.07
N LEU A 33 -14.83 -9.18 -17.68
CA LEU A 33 -13.88 -8.30 -18.37
C LEU A 33 -13.68 -8.67 -19.85
N ASP A 34 -13.98 -9.92 -20.23
CA ASP A 34 -14.01 -10.36 -21.62
C ASP A 34 -15.11 -9.66 -22.47
N LEU A 35 -16.09 -9.01 -21.83
CA LEU A 35 -17.07 -8.14 -22.50
C LEU A 35 -16.49 -6.79 -22.93
N VAL A 36 -15.37 -6.38 -22.33
CA VAL A 36 -14.67 -5.15 -22.70
C VAL A 36 -13.88 -5.44 -23.97
N PRO A 37 -14.13 -4.71 -25.07
CA PRO A 37 -13.36 -4.91 -26.29
C PRO A 37 -11.86 -4.75 -26.02
N THR A 38 -11.04 -5.61 -26.64
CA THR A 38 -9.57 -5.49 -26.58
C THR A 38 -9.13 -4.29 -27.42
N TRP A 39 -9.16 -3.11 -26.80
CA TRP A 39 -8.72 -1.85 -27.41
C TRP A 39 -7.26 -1.50 -27.10
N GLU A 40 -6.47 -2.48 -26.65
CA GLU A 40 -5.05 -2.28 -26.31
C GLU A 40 -4.88 -1.07 -25.38
N TYR A 41 -5.48 -1.13 -24.19
CA TYR A 41 -5.43 -0.02 -23.23
C TYR A 41 -4.01 0.18 -22.70
N ASP A 42 -3.59 1.42 -22.54
CA ASP A 42 -2.32 1.77 -21.89
C ASP A 42 -2.37 1.59 -20.37
N CYS A 43 -3.56 1.69 -19.80
CA CYS A 43 -3.81 1.58 -18.37
C CYS A 43 -5.13 0.87 -18.07
N VAL A 44 -5.10 -0.06 -17.11
CA VAL A 44 -6.30 -0.64 -16.50
C VAL A 44 -6.31 -0.29 -15.02
N VAL A 45 -7.45 0.17 -14.52
CA VAL A 45 -7.62 0.64 -13.13
C VAL A 45 -8.62 -0.24 -12.39
N LEU A 46 -8.16 -0.86 -11.30
CA LEU A 46 -8.97 -1.57 -10.31
C LEU A 46 -8.83 -0.83 -8.97
N ASN A 47 -9.58 0.26 -8.80
CA ASN A 47 -9.48 1.12 -7.61
C ASN A 47 -10.59 0.84 -6.60
N SER A 48 -10.24 0.53 -5.36
CA SER A 48 -11.19 0.26 -4.26
C SER A 48 -12.26 -0.78 -4.60
N VAL A 49 -11.89 -1.82 -5.37
CA VAL A 49 -12.79 -2.92 -5.74
C VAL A 49 -12.32 -4.27 -5.22
N LEU A 50 -11.01 -4.46 -5.03
CA LEU A 50 -10.43 -5.75 -4.62
C LEU A 50 -11.00 -6.24 -3.30
N GLN A 51 -11.29 -5.34 -2.35
CA GLN A 51 -11.83 -5.71 -1.04
C GLN A 51 -13.17 -6.46 -1.11
N TYR A 52 -13.93 -6.30 -2.21
CA TYR A 52 -15.21 -6.96 -2.38
C TYR A 52 -15.10 -8.33 -3.07
N PHE A 53 -13.89 -8.74 -3.46
CA PHE A 53 -13.66 -10.03 -4.09
C PHE A 53 -13.68 -11.15 -3.03
N PRO A 54 -14.25 -12.32 -3.37
CA PRO A 54 -14.50 -13.37 -2.38
C PRO A 54 -13.22 -14.08 -1.90
N ASP A 55 -12.23 -14.23 -2.77
CA ASP A 55 -11.00 -14.99 -2.49
C ASP A 55 -9.87 -14.63 -3.46
N THR A 56 -8.67 -15.13 -3.17
CA THR A 56 -7.47 -14.90 -3.99
C THR A 56 -7.59 -15.50 -5.39
N ALA A 57 -8.31 -16.62 -5.57
CA ALA A 57 -8.49 -17.21 -6.90
C ALA A 57 -9.33 -16.31 -7.82
N TYR A 58 -10.35 -15.65 -7.26
CA TYR A 58 -11.10 -14.61 -7.95
C TYR A 58 -10.18 -13.45 -8.34
N VAL A 59 -9.32 -12.98 -7.42
CA VAL A 59 -8.37 -11.90 -7.71
C VAL A 59 -7.42 -12.33 -8.84
N SER A 60 -6.88 -13.55 -8.80
CA SER A 60 -6.02 -14.09 -9.87
C SER A 60 -6.70 -14.06 -11.24
N ASP A 61 -7.95 -14.52 -11.34
CA ASP A 61 -8.72 -14.52 -12.60
C ASP A 61 -8.94 -13.11 -13.13
N VAL A 62 -9.31 -12.17 -12.24
CA VAL A 62 -9.49 -10.76 -12.62
C VAL A 62 -8.18 -10.13 -13.09
N LEU A 63 -7.07 -10.36 -12.40
CA LEU A 63 -5.77 -9.81 -12.79
C LEU A 63 -5.32 -10.37 -14.16
N LEU A 64 -5.56 -11.66 -14.41
CA LEU A 64 -5.26 -12.28 -15.72
C LEU A 64 -6.12 -11.70 -16.85
N LYS A 65 -7.41 -11.45 -16.59
CA LYS A 65 -8.29 -10.82 -17.60
C LYS A 65 -7.93 -9.36 -17.82
N ALA A 66 -7.66 -8.62 -16.74
CA ALA A 66 -7.22 -7.24 -16.80
C ALA A 66 -5.93 -7.08 -17.60
N SER A 67 -4.96 -7.99 -17.44
CA SER A 67 -3.70 -7.93 -18.19
C SER A 67 -3.87 -8.15 -19.69
N ARG A 68 -4.89 -8.90 -20.13
CA ARG A 68 -5.19 -9.12 -21.56
C ARG A 68 -5.78 -7.90 -22.24
N LEU A 69 -6.31 -6.95 -21.48
CA LEU A 69 -6.79 -5.68 -21.99
C LEU A 69 -5.64 -4.70 -22.27
N LEU A 70 -4.47 -4.92 -21.67
CA LEU A 70 -3.33 -4.02 -21.79
C LEU A 70 -2.60 -4.20 -23.12
N GLN A 71 -2.17 -3.08 -23.70
CA GLN A 71 -1.16 -3.06 -24.76
C GLN A 71 0.23 -3.43 -24.21
N PRO A 72 1.22 -3.74 -25.07
CA PRO A 72 2.60 -3.90 -24.63
C PRO A 72 3.11 -2.68 -23.84
N ASN A 73 3.75 -2.91 -22.70
CA ASN A 73 4.19 -1.87 -21.75
C ASN A 73 3.06 -1.10 -21.05
N GLY A 74 1.81 -1.57 -21.12
CA GLY A 74 0.72 -1.02 -20.34
C GLY A 74 0.90 -1.23 -18.83
N VAL A 75 0.09 -0.53 -18.05
CA VAL A 75 0.12 -0.56 -16.58
C VAL A 75 -1.22 -1.01 -15.99
N LEU A 76 -1.16 -1.80 -14.93
CA LEU A 76 -2.30 -2.18 -14.11
C LEU A 76 -2.20 -1.44 -12.77
N PHE A 77 -3.14 -0.54 -12.50
CA PHE A 77 -3.24 0.14 -11.22
C PHE A 77 -4.24 -0.58 -10.32
N LEU A 78 -3.78 -1.04 -9.15
CA LEU A 78 -4.63 -1.59 -8.09
C LEU A 78 -4.64 -0.59 -6.94
N GLY A 79 -5.74 0.13 -6.81
CA GLY A 79 -5.86 1.13 -5.78
C GLY A 79 -6.53 0.57 -4.53
N ASP A 80 -6.10 1.09 -3.38
CA ASP A 80 -6.77 0.91 -2.10
C ASP A 80 -6.74 -0.53 -1.56
N VAL A 81 -5.62 -1.21 -1.77
CA VAL A 81 -5.39 -2.56 -1.29
C VAL A 81 -5.15 -2.55 0.22
N ARG A 82 -5.89 -3.38 0.95
CA ARG A 82 -5.75 -3.52 2.41
C ARG A 82 -4.52 -4.37 2.73
N HIS A 83 -3.65 -3.86 3.61
CA HIS A 83 -2.49 -4.61 4.07
C HIS A 83 -2.89 -5.69 5.07
N GLN A 84 -2.80 -6.97 4.68
CA GLN A 84 -3.29 -8.11 5.46
C GLN A 84 -2.78 -8.12 6.90
N SER A 85 -1.47 -7.95 7.10
CA SER A 85 -0.84 -8.01 8.44
C SER A 85 -1.30 -6.89 9.38
N LEU A 86 -1.86 -5.79 8.84
CA LEU A 86 -2.29 -4.65 9.63
C LEU A 86 -3.79 -4.69 9.95
N VAL A 87 -4.55 -5.69 9.48
CA VAL A 87 -6.01 -5.81 9.72
C VAL A 87 -6.32 -5.95 11.21
N THR A 88 -5.63 -6.84 11.92
CA THR A 88 -5.82 -7.03 13.37
C THR A 88 -5.45 -5.76 14.14
N THR A 89 -4.31 -5.16 13.81
CA THR A 89 -3.83 -3.90 14.39
C THR A 89 -4.86 -2.79 14.19
N HIS A 90 -5.47 -2.71 13.00
CA HIS A 90 -6.52 -1.74 12.70
C HIS A 90 -7.73 -1.94 13.63
N HIS A 91 -8.26 -3.16 13.77
CA HIS A 91 -9.42 -3.42 14.64
C HIS A 91 -9.14 -3.12 16.11
N LEU A 92 -7.95 -3.49 16.60
CA LEU A 92 -7.52 -3.17 17.97
C LEU A 92 -7.38 -1.65 18.18
N TRP A 93 -6.76 -0.94 17.23
CA TRP A 93 -6.63 0.51 17.30
C TRP A 93 -8.00 1.21 17.25
N ARG A 94 -8.95 0.72 16.45
CA ARG A 94 -10.33 1.24 16.43
C ARG A 94 -11.03 1.02 17.77
N ALA A 95 -10.87 -0.14 18.40
CA ALA A 95 -11.37 -0.37 19.75
C ALA A 95 -10.67 0.53 20.78
N TRP A 96 -9.35 0.71 20.65
CA TRP A 96 -8.56 1.62 21.47
C TRP A 96 -9.07 3.06 21.39
N LEU A 97 -9.55 3.54 20.25
CA LEU A 97 -10.07 4.91 20.12
C LEU A 97 -11.53 5.05 20.56
N SER A 98 -12.37 4.06 20.28
CA SER A 98 -13.83 4.18 20.43
C SER A 98 -14.39 3.66 21.76
N SER A 99 -13.62 2.85 22.50
CA SER A 99 -14.09 2.28 23.76
C SER A 99 -14.27 3.35 24.85
N PRO A 100 -15.34 3.31 25.65
CA PRO A 100 -15.48 4.15 26.84
C PRO A 100 -14.35 3.93 27.85
N ASP A 101 -13.99 4.96 28.61
CA ASP A 101 -12.89 4.89 29.58
C ASP A 101 -13.15 3.88 30.72
N ASP A 102 -14.41 3.69 31.09
CA ASP A 102 -14.85 2.72 32.10
C ASP A 102 -15.00 1.30 31.55
N MET A 103 -14.84 1.07 30.24
CA MET A 103 -14.84 -0.26 29.66
C MET A 103 -13.60 -1.04 30.11
N ALA A 104 -13.77 -2.34 30.38
CA ALA A 104 -12.66 -3.25 30.65
C ALA A 104 -11.91 -3.60 29.36
N ALA A 105 -10.58 -3.66 29.41
CA ALA A 105 -9.73 -3.96 28.26
C ALA A 105 -10.05 -5.32 27.61
N ARG A 106 -10.48 -6.32 28.39
CA ARG A 106 -11.02 -7.58 27.86
C ARG A 106 -12.19 -7.33 26.90
N THR A 107 -13.18 -6.53 27.31
CA THR A 107 -14.37 -6.28 26.49
C THR A 107 -13.98 -5.60 25.17
N ALA A 108 -13.11 -4.59 25.22
CA ALA A 108 -12.62 -3.91 24.03
C ALA A 108 -11.87 -4.86 23.07
N ARG A 109 -10.99 -5.74 23.59
CA ARG A 109 -10.32 -6.78 22.81
C ARG A 109 -11.30 -7.78 22.18
N ASP A 110 -12.23 -8.30 22.98
CA ASP A 110 -13.21 -9.28 22.53
C ASP A 110 -14.10 -8.68 21.40
N GLU A 111 -14.46 -7.41 21.48
CA GLU A 111 -15.15 -6.73 20.38
C GLU A 111 -14.27 -6.54 19.13
N ALA A 112 -13.01 -6.14 19.29
CA ALA A 112 -12.07 -6.03 18.18
C ALA A 112 -11.88 -7.36 17.46
N ALA A 113 -11.68 -8.45 18.22
CA ALA A 113 -11.54 -9.80 17.68
C ALA A 113 -12.80 -10.26 16.93
N ARG A 114 -14.00 -10.00 17.46
CA ARG A 114 -15.26 -10.30 16.74
C ARG A 114 -15.37 -9.51 15.44
N ARG A 115 -15.01 -8.22 15.43
CA ARG A 115 -15.02 -7.39 14.22
C ARG A 115 -14.04 -7.93 13.18
N ALA A 116 -12.81 -8.25 13.60
CA ALA A 116 -11.80 -8.86 12.74
C ALA A 116 -12.24 -10.21 12.15
N GLN A 117 -12.91 -11.07 12.92
CA GLN A 117 -13.44 -12.35 12.42
C GLN A 117 -14.60 -12.19 11.44
N SER A 118 -15.40 -11.13 11.59
CA SER A 118 -16.50 -10.80 10.68
C SER A 118 -16.05 -10.05 9.43
N ASP A 119 -14.81 -9.57 9.40
CA ASP A 119 -14.20 -8.86 8.29
C ASP A 119 -13.94 -9.86 7.14
N ARG A 120 -14.73 -9.73 6.08
CA ARG A 120 -14.64 -10.58 4.88
C ARG A 120 -13.99 -9.85 3.71
N GLU A 121 -13.50 -8.64 3.94
CA GLU A 121 -12.88 -7.86 2.88
C GLU A 121 -11.53 -8.46 2.51
N TRP A 122 -11.32 -8.70 1.21
CA TRP A 122 -10.05 -9.24 0.73
C TRP A 122 -8.89 -8.28 1.06
N CYS A 123 -7.76 -8.86 1.44
CA CYS A 123 -6.54 -8.16 1.80
C CYS A 123 -5.33 -9.01 1.39
N ALA A 124 -4.19 -8.37 1.21
CA ALA A 124 -2.93 -9.06 0.91
C ALA A 124 -1.76 -8.33 1.56
N ALA A 125 -0.70 -9.07 1.90
CA ALA A 125 0.59 -8.44 2.07
C ALA A 125 1.15 -8.05 0.69
N PRO A 126 1.90 -6.94 0.59
CA PRO A 126 2.57 -6.53 -0.65
C PRO A 126 3.32 -7.65 -1.36
N ALA A 127 4.10 -8.45 -0.64
CA ALA A 127 4.86 -9.57 -1.20
C ALA A 127 3.98 -10.70 -1.78
N ASP A 128 2.80 -10.94 -1.20
CA ASP A 128 1.84 -11.93 -1.73
C ASP A 128 1.19 -11.43 -3.02
N LEU A 129 0.83 -10.15 -3.06
CA LEU A 129 0.29 -9.53 -4.27
C LEU A 129 1.35 -9.42 -5.38
N GLU A 130 2.62 -9.22 -5.02
CA GLU A 130 3.74 -9.29 -5.95
C GLU A 130 3.85 -10.67 -6.59
N GLU A 131 3.83 -11.73 -5.76
CA GLU A 131 3.86 -13.11 -6.25
C GLU A 131 2.68 -13.43 -7.15
N LEU A 132 1.49 -12.96 -6.77
CA LEU A 132 0.30 -13.11 -7.58
C LEU A 132 0.43 -12.41 -8.93
N LEU A 133 0.87 -11.15 -8.96
CA LEU A 133 1.08 -10.41 -10.20
C LEU A 133 2.18 -11.03 -11.07
N ARG A 134 3.27 -11.52 -10.48
CA ARG A 134 4.35 -12.23 -11.21
C ARG A 134 3.88 -13.48 -11.93
N SER A 135 2.82 -14.13 -11.43
CA SER A 135 2.20 -15.29 -12.08
C SER A 135 1.41 -14.92 -13.33
N VAL A 136 1.05 -13.64 -13.49
CA VAL A 136 0.32 -13.14 -14.66
C VAL A 136 1.29 -12.92 -15.82
N THR A 137 0.99 -13.53 -16.97
CA THR A 137 1.83 -13.42 -18.16
C THR A 137 2.00 -11.95 -18.58
N GLY A 138 3.25 -11.53 -18.76
CA GLY A 138 3.61 -10.18 -19.20
C GLY A 138 3.98 -9.23 -18.07
N ALA A 139 3.62 -9.51 -16.81
CA ALA A 139 4.04 -8.70 -15.67
C ALA A 139 5.57 -8.72 -15.52
N ARG A 140 6.19 -7.55 -15.38
CA ARG A 140 7.65 -7.38 -15.28
C ARG A 140 8.10 -6.74 -13.99
N HIS A 141 7.32 -5.82 -13.47
CA HIS A 141 7.65 -5.08 -12.27
C HIS A 141 6.38 -4.68 -11.52
N MET A 142 6.46 -4.62 -10.20
CA MET A 142 5.39 -4.14 -9.34
C MET A 142 5.97 -3.05 -8.43
N GLU A 143 5.32 -1.90 -8.42
CA GLU A 143 5.56 -0.88 -7.40
C GLU A 143 4.45 -0.89 -6.37
N THR A 144 4.82 -0.60 -5.13
CA THR A 144 3.87 -0.28 -4.08
C THR A 144 4.01 1.17 -3.69
N HIS A 145 2.87 1.81 -3.48
CA HIS A 145 2.79 3.21 -3.15
C HIS A 145 2.11 3.35 -1.80
N LEU A 146 2.87 3.93 -0.86
CA LEU A 146 2.31 4.41 0.39
C LEU A 146 1.33 5.54 0.10
N LYS A 147 0.16 5.50 0.73
CA LYS A 147 -0.87 6.52 0.51
C LYS A 147 -0.59 7.75 1.36
N ASP A 148 -0.40 8.90 0.74
CA ASP A 148 -0.21 10.14 1.48
C ASP A 148 -1.51 10.66 2.12
N GLY A 149 -1.39 11.48 3.16
CA GLY A 149 -2.53 12.23 3.70
C GLY A 149 -2.13 13.16 4.83
N ARG A 150 -2.86 14.26 4.99
CA ARG A 150 -2.59 15.29 6.02
C ARG A 150 -2.83 14.80 7.44
N HIS A 151 -3.72 13.84 7.61
CA HIS A 151 -4.09 13.26 8.89
C HIS A 151 -4.01 11.74 8.82
N PRO A 152 -3.67 11.07 9.93
CA PRO A 152 -3.72 9.62 9.99
C PRO A 152 -5.17 9.15 9.89
N THR A 153 -5.45 8.31 8.91
CA THR A 153 -6.75 7.68 8.67
C THR A 153 -6.54 6.19 8.39
N GLU A 154 -7.63 5.41 8.44
CA GLU A 154 -7.57 4.03 7.94
C GLU A 154 -7.06 3.98 6.50
N MET A 155 -7.59 4.88 5.65
CA MET A 155 -7.39 4.89 4.21
C MET A 155 -5.93 5.11 3.78
N ASN A 156 -5.15 5.88 4.55
CA ASN A 156 -3.78 6.20 4.17
C ASN A 156 -2.70 5.39 4.93
N LEU A 157 -3.06 4.77 6.06
CA LEU A 157 -2.10 4.06 6.91
C LEU A 157 -2.14 2.54 6.80
N PHE A 158 -3.32 1.96 6.55
CA PHE A 158 -3.53 0.51 6.54
C PHE A 158 -3.71 -0.05 5.13
N ARG A 159 -3.57 0.82 4.13
CA ARG A 159 -3.83 0.52 2.72
C ARG A 159 -2.70 1.06 1.85
N TYR A 160 -2.52 0.44 0.70
CA TYR A 160 -1.49 0.78 -0.27
C TYR A 160 -2.04 0.70 -1.69
N ASP A 161 -1.42 1.45 -2.58
CA ASP A 161 -1.69 1.36 -4.01
C ASP A 161 -0.59 0.55 -4.69
N VAL A 162 -0.91 -0.06 -5.82
CA VAL A 162 0.01 -0.88 -6.61
C VAL A 162 -0.02 -0.46 -8.06
N VAL A 163 1.16 -0.41 -8.68
CA VAL A 163 1.31 -0.30 -10.13
C VAL A 163 2.05 -1.52 -10.64
N GLY A 164 1.36 -2.35 -11.42
CA GLY A 164 1.97 -3.47 -12.15
C GLY A 164 2.34 -3.04 -13.58
N TYR A 165 3.60 -3.23 -13.96
CA TYR A 165 4.11 -2.89 -15.29
C TYR A 165 4.19 -4.13 -16.17
N PHE A 166 3.56 -4.11 -17.36
CA PHE A 166 3.47 -5.25 -18.28
C PHE A 166 4.40 -5.10 -19.50
N GLY A 167 5.68 -4.80 -19.23
CA GLY A 167 6.71 -4.62 -20.25
C GLY A 167 8.00 -4.03 -19.67
N THR A 168 9.02 -3.84 -20.51
CA THR A 168 10.34 -3.31 -20.11
C THR A 168 10.52 -1.85 -20.47
N GLY A 169 9.42 -1.11 -20.66
CA GLY A 169 9.43 0.25 -21.18
C GLY A 169 10.12 1.30 -20.30
N ARG A 170 10.54 0.95 -19.07
CA ARG A 170 11.30 1.82 -18.16
C ARG A 170 12.44 1.06 -17.48
N PRO A 171 13.64 1.67 -17.35
CA PRO A 171 14.76 1.06 -16.65
C PRO A 171 14.45 0.99 -15.15
N LEU A 172 14.87 -0.10 -14.52
CA LEU A 172 14.82 -0.28 -13.08
C LEU A 172 16.17 0.17 -12.50
N ILE A 173 16.13 1.11 -11.57
CA ILE A 173 17.31 1.57 -10.84
C ILE A 173 17.65 0.53 -9.78
N GLN A 174 18.89 0.08 -9.77
CA GLN A 174 19.36 -0.92 -8.83
C GLN A 174 20.36 -0.27 -7.86
N PRO A 175 19.96 -0.01 -6.60
CA PRO A 175 20.91 0.40 -5.57
C PRO A 175 21.98 -0.68 -5.38
N THR A 176 23.25 -0.28 -5.53
CA THR A 176 24.40 -1.19 -5.37
C THR A 176 24.87 -1.26 -3.92
N VAL A 177 24.64 -0.20 -3.15
CA VAL A 177 24.96 -0.12 -1.73
C VAL A 177 23.67 -0.20 -0.92
N TRP A 178 23.65 -1.09 0.06
CA TRP A 178 22.53 -1.29 0.97
C TRP A 178 22.96 -1.16 2.43
N PHE A 179 22.16 -0.46 3.22
CA PHE A 179 22.26 -0.38 4.67
C PHE A 179 21.07 -1.09 5.31
N ASP A 180 21.30 -1.74 6.44
CA ASP A 180 20.21 -2.23 7.29
C ASP A 180 19.92 -1.17 8.36
N TRP A 181 18.64 -0.86 8.59
CA TRP A 181 18.24 0.13 9.56
C TRP A 181 18.72 -0.24 10.97
N SER A 182 19.19 0.77 11.71
CA SER A 182 19.45 0.67 13.14
C SER A 182 19.16 2.01 13.82
N PRO A 183 18.82 2.03 15.12
CA PRO A 183 18.89 3.26 15.91
C PRO A 183 20.24 3.95 15.70
N GLY A 184 20.23 5.26 15.46
CA GLY A 184 21.44 6.04 15.18
C GLY A 184 22.05 5.85 13.79
N LEU A 185 21.43 5.10 12.86
CA LEU A 185 21.91 5.02 11.47
C LEU A 185 22.03 6.43 10.86
N LEU A 186 21.00 7.26 11.01
CA LEU A 186 20.97 8.61 10.43
C LEU A 186 22.05 9.56 10.97
N SER A 187 22.61 9.32 12.17
CA SER A 187 23.72 10.13 12.68
C SER A 187 25.08 9.74 12.12
N ARG A 188 25.20 8.54 11.53
CA ARG A 188 26.44 8.03 10.91
C ARG A 188 26.33 7.87 9.40
N PHE A 189 25.14 8.07 8.85
CA PHE A 189 24.83 7.94 7.44
C PHE A 189 24.85 9.31 6.79
N SER A 190 25.62 9.44 5.71
CA SER A 190 25.57 10.58 4.80
C SER A 190 25.44 10.07 3.38
N TRP A 191 24.66 10.77 2.58
CA TRP A 191 24.48 10.47 1.17
C TRP A 191 24.92 11.68 0.35
N ALA A 192 25.92 11.52 -0.51
CA ALA A 192 26.48 12.64 -1.29
C ALA A 192 25.67 12.96 -2.57
N GLY A 193 24.59 12.21 -2.86
CA GLY A 193 23.79 12.40 -4.07
C GLY A 193 24.47 11.93 -5.37
N ALA A 194 25.48 11.06 -5.29
CA ALA A 194 26.21 10.56 -6.46
C ALA A 194 25.63 9.24 -7.02
N GLU A 195 25.29 8.30 -6.13
CA GLU A 195 24.88 6.95 -6.48
C GLU A 195 23.58 6.55 -5.75
N PRO A 196 22.72 5.70 -6.33
CA PRO A 196 21.55 5.18 -5.63
C PRO A 196 21.93 4.31 -4.42
N VAL A 197 21.27 4.54 -3.29
CA VAL A 197 21.50 3.81 -2.03
C VAL A 197 20.18 3.26 -1.49
N GLY A 198 20.17 2.00 -1.05
CA GLY A 198 19.04 1.37 -0.39
C GLY A 198 19.22 1.31 1.13
N ILE A 199 18.12 1.44 1.88
CA ILE A 199 18.06 1.26 3.33
C ILE A 199 16.91 0.32 3.65
N ARG A 200 17.20 -0.80 4.31
CA ARG A 200 16.20 -1.84 4.62
C ARG A 200 15.61 -1.72 6.01
N GLY A 201 14.37 -2.16 6.15
CA GLY A 201 13.74 -2.38 7.46
C GLY A 201 13.58 -1.10 8.28
N VAL A 202 13.40 0.04 7.62
CA VAL A 202 13.17 1.34 8.26
C VAL A 202 11.80 1.31 8.95
N PRO A 203 11.69 1.59 10.26
CA PRO A 203 10.42 1.61 10.96
C PRO A 203 9.44 2.57 10.29
N ASN A 204 8.22 2.09 10.07
CA ASN A 204 7.13 2.87 9.52
C ASN A 204 6.56 3.79 10.61
N SER A 205 7.20 4.93 10.81
CA SER A 205 6.81 5.96 11.79
C SER A 205 5.34 6.38 11.66
N ARG A 206 4.75 6.26 10.47
CA ARG A 206 3.37 6.63 10.14
C ARG A 206 2.33 5.81 10.90
N ILE A 207 2.64 4.56 11.26
CA ILE A 207 1.72 3.65 11.95
C ILE A 207 2.14 3.30 13.38
N ALA A 208 3.34 3.73 13.80
CA ALA A 208 3.93 3.31 15.06
C ALA A 208 3.05 3.61 16.28
N SER A 209 2.35 4.75 16.30
CA SER A 209 1.42 5.06 17.40
C SER A 209 0.18 4.15 17.44
N MET A 210 -0.29 3.68 16.28
CA MET A 210 -1.39 2.72 16.19
C MET A 210 -0.95 1.31 16.59
N VAL A 211 0.24 0.89 16.14
CA VAL A 211 0.84 -0.39 16.52
C VAL A 211 1.04 -0.45 18.03
N ASP A 212 1.61 0.60 18.62
CA ASP A 212 1.79 0.72 20.06
C ASP A 212 0.44 0.69 20.82
N ALA A 213 -0.56 1.46 20.38
CA ALA A 213 -1.90 1.43 20.98
C ALA A 213 -2.55 0.03 20.91
N ALA A 214 -2.43 -0.66 19.77
CA ALA A 214 -2.93 -2.01 19.60
C ALA A 214 -2.19 -3.00 20.52
N ALA A 215 -0.86 -2.93 20.61
CA ALA A 215 -0.06 -3.78 21.48
C ALA A 215 -0.37 -3.56 22.97
N ASN A 216 -0.58 -2.31 23.40
CA ASN A 216 -1.02 -1.99 24.76
C ASN A 216 -2.39 -2.60 25.06
N LEU A 217 -3.36 -2.48 24.15
CA LEU A 217 -4.67 -3.11 24.32
C LEU A 217 -4.55 -4.64 24.40
N GLU A 218 -3.77 -5.23 23.50
CA GLU A 218 -3.59 -6.68 23.39
C GLU A 218 -2.96 -7.27 24.67
N SER A 219 -1.96 -6.59 25.23
CA SER A 219 -1.21 -7.03 26.42
C SER A 219 -1.84 -6.62 27.75
N ALA A 220 -2.86 -5.74 27.75
CA ALA A 220 -3.48 -5.22 28.96
C ALA A 220 -4.10 -6.31 29.86
N SER A 221 -4.08 -6.06 31.16
CA SER A 221 -4.81 -6.89 32.13
C SER A 221 -6.31 -6.91 31.79
N PRO A 222 -6.99 -8.08 31.82
CA PRO A 222 -8.41 -8.19 31.46
C PRO A 222 -9.35 -7.21 32.18
N VAL A 223 -9.03 -6.85 33.42
CA VAL A 223 -9.84 -5.99 34.29
C VAL A 223 -9.42 -4.53 34.26
N GLU A 224 -8.32 -4.20 33.58
CA GLU A 224 -7.88 -2.82 33.46
C GLU A 224 -8.87 -1.99 32.65
N ARG A 225 -9.06 -0.73 33.06
CA ARG A 225 -10.00 0.20 32.43
C ARG A 225 -9.32 0.92 31.29
N MET A 226 -10.01 1.08 30.16
CA MET A 226 -9.47 1.74 28.97
C MET A 226 -8.91 3.14 29.25
N GLY A 227 -9.57 3.92 30.11
CA GLY A 227 -9.10 5.26 30.48
C GLY A 227 -7.75 5.23 31.19
N LYS A 228 -7.54 4.25 32.09
CA LYS A 228 -6.25 4.04 32.78
C LYS A 228 -5.17 3.58 31.80
N LEU A 229 -5.52 2.66 30.90
CA LEU A 229 -4.60 2.14 29.90
C LEU A 229 -4.11 3.25 28.95
N ARG A 230 -5.02 4.11 28.48
CA ARG A 230 -4.68 5.29 27.67
C ARG A 230 -3.82 6.29 28.42
N ALA A 231 -4.13 6.56 29.70
CA ALA A 231 -3.36 7.48 30.53
C ALA A 231 -1.96 6.96 30.89
N GLY A 232 -1.75 5.65 30.89
CA GLY A 232 -0.44 5.02 31.13
C GLY A 232 0.48 4.99 29.91
N ARG A 233 -0.03 5.37 28.73
CA ARG A 233 0.75 5.39 27.49
C ARG A 233 1.73 6.56 27.50
N GLY A 234 3.00 6.29 27.24
CA GLY A 234 4.01 7.33 27.08
C GLY A 234 3.90 8.01 25.70
N ASP A 235 4.20 9.31 25.65
CA ASP A 235 4.28 10.10 24.41
C ASP A 235 5.59 9.86 23.66
N ALA A 236 6.07 8.62 23.59
CA ALA A 236 7.27 8.31 22.83
C ALA A 236 6.97 8.50 21.34
N GLU A 237 7.35 9.66 20.80
CA GLU A 237 7.36 9.89 19.36
C GLU A 237 8.50 9.06 18.76
N PRO A 238 8.20 8.06 17.93
CA PRO A 238 9.24 7.36 17.20
C PRO A 238 9.97 8.38 16.32
N GLY A 239 11.31 8.29 16.27
CA GLY A 239 12.09 9.12 15.36
C GLY A 239 11.58 8.98 13.92
N ASP A 240 11.31 10.10 13.27
CA ASP A 240 10.74 10.09 11.92
C ASP A 240 11.81 9.95 10.84
N ALA A 241 12.30 8.71 10.71
CA ALA A 241 13.30 8.32 9.74
C ALA A 241 12.89 8.63 8.30
N LEU A 242 11.62 8.41 7.97
CA LEU A 242 11.08 8.63 6.64
C LEU A 242 11.18 10.10 6.24
N SER A 243 10.74 11.02 7.10
CA SER A 243 10.86 12.46 6.83
C SER A 243 12.31 12.94 6.80
N ALA A 244 13.19 12.39 7.66
CA ALA A 244 14.61 12.73 7.65
C ALA A 244 15.28 12.32 6.33
N LEU A 245 15.02 11.10 5.84
CA LEU A 245 15.54 10.62 4.57
C LEU A 245 14.91 11.34 3.37
N ARG A 246 13.64 11.76 3.48
CA ARG A 246 13.00 12.57 2.43
C ARG A 246 13.68 13.93 2.29
N ARG A 247 13.93 14.62 3.41
CA ARG A 247 14.69 15.89 3.40
C ARG A 247 16.09 15.71 2.83
N LEU A 248 16.79 14.63 3.22
CA LEU A 248 18.11 14.33 2.67
C LEU A 248 18.06 14.10 1.15
N ALA A 249 17.02 13.44 0.63
CA ALA A 249 16.82 13.30 -0.81
C ALA A 249 16.66 14.67 -1.50
N GLU A 250 15.78 15.51 -0.94
CA GLU A 250 15.45 16.84 -1.46
C GLU A 250 16.66 17.79 -1.44
N GLU A 251 17.49 17.76 -0.40
CA GLU A 251 18.74 18.54 -0.28
C GLU A 251 19.71 18.28 -1.43
N HIS A 252 19.71 17.05 -1.96
CA HIS A 252 20.52 16.63 -3.10
C HIS A 252 19.73 16.60 -4.42
N GLN A 253 18.53 17.20 -4.45
CA GLN A 253 17.62 17.22 -5.61
C GLN A 253 17.22 15.82 -6.13
N GLY A 254 17.44 14.79 -5.32
CA GLY A 254 17.12 13.41 -5.64
C GLY A 254 15.69 13.03 -5.28
N ALA A 255 15.40 11.74 -5.41
CA ALA A 255 14.12 11.14 -5.05
C ALA A 255 14.29 10.17 -3.89
N LEU A 256 13.31 10.15 -2.99
CA LEU A 256 13.11 9.06 -2.04
C LEU A 256 12.02 8.14 -2.60
N VAL A 257 12.37 6.90 -2.93
CA VAL A 257 11.43 5.86 -3.32
C VAL A 257 11.18 4.95 -2.12
N THR A 258 9.92 4.60 -1.87
CA THR A 258 9.50 3.77 -0.74
C THR A 258 8.94 2.44 -1.24
N ASN A 259 9.19 1.37 -0.52
CA ASN A 259 8.51 0.09 -0.68
C ASN A 259 8.20 -0.49 0.69
N TRP A 260 7.15 -1.31 0.78
CA TRP A 260 6.96 -2.13 1.97
C TRP A 260 8.09 -3.14 2.08
N ALA A 261 8.59 -3.37 3.30
CA ALA A 261 9.65 -4.33 3.50
C ALA A 261 9.17 -5.77 3.23
N ALA A 262 10.11 -6.62 2.83
CA ALA A 262 9.84 -8.04 2.56
C ALA A 262 9.49 -8.87 3.81
N ASP A 263 9.57 -8.28 5.02
CA ASP A 263 9.24 -8.92 6.29
C ASP A 263 7.74 -9.21 6.47
N ARG A 264 6.89 -8.65 5.59
CA ARG A 264 5.43 -8.77 5.57
C ARG A 264 4.76 -8.23 6.83
N SER A 265 5.45 -7.51 7.70
CA SER A 265 4.86 -7.00 8.94
C SER A 265 3.92 -5.81 8.67
N GLY A 266 4.24 -5.00 7.66
CA GLY A 266 3.67 -3.67 7.46
C GLY A 266 4.25 -2.62 8.42
N GLU A 267 5.12 -3.01 9.34
CA GLU A 267 5.73 -2.13 10.34
C GLU A 267 7.07 -1.56 9.88
N THR A 268 7.64 -2.11 8.80
CA THR A 268 8.89 -1.62 8.23
C THR A 268 8.79 -1.38 6.73
N LEU A 269 9.66 -0.49 6.26
CA LEU A 269 9.75 -0.03 4.88
C LEU A 269 11.19 -0.23 4.38
N ASP A 270 11.31 -0.58 3.11
CA ASP A 270 12.58 -0.48 2.39
C ASP A 270 12.56 0.83 1.59
N LEU A 271 13.65 1.59 1.68
CA LEU A 271 13.77 2.93 1.11
C LEU A 271 14.95 2.99 0.14
N ALA A 272 14.82 3.80 -0.92
CA ALA A 272 15.92 4.08 -1.83
C ALA A 272 16.08 5.58 -2.04
N LEU A 273 17.30 6.09 -1.82
CA LEU A 273 17.71 7.43 -2.22
C LEU A 273 18.28 7.35 -3.63
N VAL A 274 17.68 8.07 -4.57
CA VAL A 274 18.03 8.04 -5.98
C VAL A 274 18.49 9.43 -6.42
N PRO A 275 19.71 9.57 -6.97
CA PRO A 275 20.21 10.87 -7.41
C PRO A 275 19.53 11.30 -8.71
N PRO A 276 19.48 12.61 -9.02
CA PRO A 276 18.89 13.10 -10.27
C PRO A 276 19.55 12.48 -11.51
N SER A 277 20.87 12.22 -11.46
CA SER A 277 21.64 11.61 -12.55
C SER A 277 21.19 10.19 -12.91
N ALA A 278 20.57 9.46 -11.98
CA ALA A 278 20.05 8.10 -12.21
C ALA A 278 18.62 8.11 -12.77
N ALA A 279 17.89 9.21 -12.63
CA ALA A 279 16.56 9.40 -13.20
C ALA A 279 16.70 9.90 -14.66
N ALA A 280 16.97 8.97 -15.58
CA ALA A 280 17.32 9.30 -16.98
C ALA A 280 16.18 9.92 -17.81
N ASP A 281 14.91 9.73 -17.42
CA ASP A 281 13.73 10.18 -18.18
C ASP A 281 12.67 10.84 -17.28
N PRO A 282 11.91 11.82 -17.80
CA PRO A 282 10.72 12.32 -17.12
C PRO A 282 9.71 11.18 -16.88
N GLY A 283 9.37 10.95 -15.62
CA GLY A 283 8.40 9.93 -15.20
C GLY A 283 8.73 9.31 -13.84
N PRO A 284 8.05 8.22 -13.46
CA PRO A 284 8.29 7.55 -12.20
C PRO A 284 9.68 6.91 -12.16
N VAL A 285 10.31 7.00 -10.99
CA VAL A 285 11.60 6.41 -10.66
C VAL A 285 11.36 4.99 -10.14
N LEU A 286 11.62 3.99 -10.99
CA LEU A 286 11.38 2.59 -10.65
C LEU A 286 12.64 1.99 -10.00
N VAL A 287 12.48 1.27 -8.90
CA VAL A 287 13.59 0.66 -8.15
C VAL A 287 13.49 -0.86 -8.18
N GLN A 288 14.57 -1.55 -8.52
CA GLN A 288 14.69 -2.99 -8.36
C GLN A 288 14.92 -3.31 -6.86
N TRP A 289 13.86 -3.74 -6.18
CA TRP A 289 13.91 -4.15 -4.78
C TRP A 289 14.48 -5.58 -4.67
N GLY A 290 15.70 -5.72 -4.14
CA GLY A 290 16.39 -7.01 -3.97
C GLY A 290 17.92 -6.85 -3.96
N ARG A 291 18.65 -7.78 -3.34
CA ARG A 291 20.11 -7.85 -3.55
C ARG A 291 20.34 -8.29 -5.01
N PRO A 292 21.35 -7.74 -5.73
CA PRO A 292 21.96 -8.53 -6.78
C PRO A 292 22.32 -9.88 -6.17
N GLU A 293 21.86 -10.98 -6.78
CA GLU A 293 22.35 -12.31 -6.43
C GLU A 293 23.89 -12.24 -6.43
N GLN A 294 24.52 -12.58 -5.30
CA GLN A 294 25.97 -12.75 -5.21
C GLN A 294 26.35 -14.12 -5.75
#